data_AF-A0AAE1PY22-F1
#
_entry.id   AF-A0AAE1PY22-F1
#
_cell.length_a   1.000
_cell.length_b   1.000
_cell.length_c   1.000
_cell.angle_alpha   90.00
_cell.angle_beta   90.00
_cell.angle_gamma   90.00
#
_symmetry.space_group_name_H-M   'P 1'
#
loop_
_entity.id
_entity.type
_entity.pdbx_description
1 polymer ?
#
loop_
_entity_poly.entity_id
_entity_poly.type
_entity_poly.pdbx_seq_one_letter_code
_entity_poly.pdbx_strand_id
1 'polypeptide(L)'
;MFLIKHKTNVSILNHVKGLLSQHLYGKTNSHTVLLLYHVHYLSRKETMKTHWHLLMFMMVHMTLCWATVDVEDLSDTEEIVLKCDACKIVSNKFVEAFGELHKEGGGTPNDEDIVSVSESVCDDAWEGFGVTIVADEERLSGPGSEVIATEKLIDEDGMWSRRLQDMCDEFLAEINDEKSLYHTWASGNSLEEYICRGMGTFAACVSDDWGPWPGDDYDDYDDAVEFDDIHDEF
;
A
#
# COMPACT_ATOMS: atom_id res chain seq x y z
N MET A 1 23.56 25.08 -69.48
CA MET A 1 24.75 25.63 -68.79
C MET A 1 24.33 26.88 -68.03
N PHE A 2 24.11 26.78 -66.72
CA PHE A 2 24.21 27.89 -65.76
C PHE A 2 24.36 27.30 -64.35
N LEU A 3 25.40 27.75 -63.65
CA LEU A 3 25.76 27.45 -62.26
C LEU A 3 24.96 28.34 -61.31
N ILE A 4 24.52 27.81 -60.16
CA ILE A 4 24.22 28.61 -58.97
C ILE A 4 24.89 27.97 -57.75
N LYS A 5 25.77 28.75 -57.11
CA LYS A 5 26.39 28.49 -55.80
C LYS A 5 25.39 28.82 -54.67
N HIS A 6 25.33 27.99 -53.63
CA HIS A 6 24.74 28.38 -52.34
C HIS A 6 25.81 28.71 -51.30
N LYS A 7 25.58 29.81 -50.59
CA LYS A 7 26.41 30.42 -49.55
C LYS A 7 25.85 30.03 -48.18
N THR A 8 26.72 29.58 -47.28
CA THR A 8 26.45 29.19 -45.89
C THR A 8 26.07 30.38 -45.00
N ASN A 9 25.17 30.16 -44.04
CA ASN A 9 24.86 31.11 -42.96
C ASN A 9 25.27 30.53 -41.61
N VAL A 10 26.21 31.24 -40.97
CA VAL A 10 26.80 31.01 -39.64
C VAL A 10 25.99 31.86 -38.67
N SER A 11 25.00 31.31 -37.98
CA SER A 11 24.25 32.09 -36.96
C SER A 11 23.73 31.29 -35.76
N ILE A 12 23.86 29.97 -35.74
CA ILE A 12 23.24 29.14 -34.67
C ILE A 12 24.21 28.85 -33.50
N LEU A 13 25.51 29.12 -33.66
CA LEU A 13 26.52 28.68 -32.69
C LEU A 13 26.66 29.54 -31.41
N ASN A 14 25.99 30.69 -31.32
CA ASN A 14 26.15 31.60 -30.17
C ASN A 14 25.05 31.47 -29.10
N HIS A 15 23.99 30.71 -29.35
CA HIS A 15 22.88 30.58 -28.37
C HIS A 15 23.08 29.44 -27.35
N VAL A 16 23.96 28.48 -27.63
CA VAL A 16 24.13 27.28 -26.79
C VAL A 16 25.12 27.50 -25.64
N LYS A 17 26.00 28.51 -25.73
CA LYS A 17 27.02 28.78 -24.70
C LYS A 17 26.47 29.47 -23.44
N GLY A 18 25.22 29.95 -23.45
CA GLY A 18 24.62 30.67 -22.32
C GLY A 18 23.94 29.80 -21.26
N LEU A 19 23.62 28.54 -21.55
CA LEU A 19 22.75 27.71 -20.68
C LEU A 19 23.52 26.74 -19.75
N LEU A 20 24.85 26.71 -19.79
CA LEU A 20 25.68 25.79 -18.99
C LEU A 20 26.34 26.43 -17.76
N SER A 21 25.71 27.44 -17.15
CA SER A 21 26.28 28.15 -15.99
C SER A 21 25.43 28.11 -14.70
N GLN A 22 24.39 27.27 -14.59
CA GLN A 22 23.52 27.27 -13.40
C GLN A 22 23.21 25.88 -12.77
N HIS A 23 23.94 24.82 -13.09
CA HIS A 23 23.71 23.52 -12.43
C HIS A 23 25.02 22.80 -12.08
N LEU A 24 25.74 23.31 -11.09
CA LEU A 24 26.77 22.56 -10.38
C LEU A 24 26.81 22.97 -8.90
N TYR A 25 25.84 22.47 -8.13
CA TYR A 25 25.99 22.26 -6.69
C TYR A 25 25.32 20.92 -6.35
N GLY A 26 26.11 19.85 -6.29
CA GLY A 26 25.60 18.53 -5.94
C GLY A 26 26.48 17.37 -6.44
N LYS A 27 27.29 16.83 -5.52
CA LYS A 27 27.85 15.48 -5.46
C LYS A 27 28.48 14.91 -6.76
N THR A 28 29.79 15.08 -6.87
CA THR A 28 30.66 14.46 -7.87
C THR A 28 30.87 12.96 -7.59
N ASN A 29 30.27 12.09 -8.40
CA ASN A 29 30.71 10.70 -8.57
C ASN A 29 31.76 10.62 -9.68
N SER A 30 32.83 9.87 -9.41
CA SER A 30 34.11 9.84 -10.16
C SER A 30 34.06 9.29 -11.60
N HIS A 31 32.88 9.10 -12.21
CA HIS A 31 32.74 8.51 -13.54
C HIS A 31 32.46 9.53 -14.66
N THR A 32 32.20 10.80 -14.34
CA THR A 32 31.74 11.79 -15.32
C THR A 32 32.86 12.52 -16.07
N VAL A 33 34.12 12.41 -15.64
CA VAL A 33 35.24 13.17 -16.23
C VAL A 33 35.81 12.53 -17.52
N LEU A 34 35.48 11.27 -17.80
CA LEU A 34 36.04 10.55 -18.96
C LEU A 34 35.26 10.74 -20.28
N LEU A 35 34.08 11.35 -20.26
CA LEU A 35 33.26 11.53 -21.48
C LEU A 35 33.61 12.77 -22.30
N LEU A 36 34.40 13.71 -21.78
CA LEU A 36 34.72 14.96 -22.48
C LEU A 36 35.93 14.90 -23.42
N TYR A 37 36.75 13.84 -23.38
CA TYR A 37 37.94 13.75 -24.24
C TYR A 37 37.72 13.08 -25.60
N HIS A 38 36.58 12.42 -25.81
CA HIS A 38 36.39 11.62 -27.04
C HIS A 38 35.62 12.32 -28.18
N VAL A 39 35.04 13.50 -27.93
CA VAL A 39 34.15 14.18 -28.90
C VAL A 39 34.91 15.06 -29.91
N HIS A 40 36.18 15.40 -29.69
CA HIS A 40 36.89 16.35 -30.55
C HIS A 40 37.70 15.74 -31.72
N TYR A 41 37.70 14.41 -31.91
CA TYR A 41 38.55 13.74 -32.91
C TYR A 41 37.81 13.18 -34.14
N LEU A 42 36.54 13.50 -34.36
CA LEU A 42 35.82 13.01 -35.55
C LEU A 42 35.24 14.18 -36.36
N SER A 43 36.15 15.01 -36.89
CA SER A 43 35.86 15.95 -37.97
C SER A 43 36.74 15.65 -39.17
N ARG A 44 36.38 14.61 -39.93
CA ARG A 44 36.41 14.60 -41.40
C ARG A 44 36.12 13.21 -41.96
N LYS A 45 35.12 13.19 -42.85
CA LYS A 45 34.71 12.13 -43.78
C LYS A 45 33.78 11.06 -43.22
N GLU A 46 32.79 10.73 -44.05
CA GLU A 46 31.71 9.74 -43.88
C GLU A 46 30.45 10.21 -43.13
N THR A 47 29.66 11.01 -43.83
CA THR A 47 28.31 11.49 -43.45
C THR A 47 27.21 10.41 -43.47
N MET A 48 27.54 9.12 -43.38
CA MET A 48 26.53 8.04 -43.42
C MET A 48 26.61 7.05 -42.24
N LYS A 49 27.75 6.96 -41.54
CA LYS A 49 27.87 6.14 -40.31
C LYS A 49 27.45 6.87 -39.03
N THR A 50 27.51 8.19 -39.03
CA THR A 50 27.20 9.01 -37.85
C THR A 50 25.71 9.00 -37.48
N HIS A 51 24.81 8.82 -38.46
CA HIS A 51 23.37 8.69 -38.20
C HIS A 51 23.02 7.41 -37.45
N TRP A 52 23.68 6.29 -37.75
CA TRP A 52 23.39 5.01 -37.07
C TRP A 52 23.85 5.02 -35.62
N HIS A 53 24.98 5.65 -35.32
CA HIS A 53 25.45 5.84 -33.95
C HIS A 53 24.58 6.82 -33.15
N LEU A 54 24.09 7.91 -33.76
CA LEU A 54 23.16 8.83 -33.09
C LEU A 54 21.79 8.17 -32.82
N LEU A 55 21.27 7.37 -33.75
CA LEU A 55 20.05 6.57 -33.54
C LEU A 55 20.23 5.53 -32.45
N MET A 56 21.36 4.81 -32.44
CA MET A 56 21.69 3.86 -31.36
C MET A 56 21.82 4.57 -30.01
N PHE A 57 22.44 5.75 -29.96
CA PHE A 57 22.61 6.51 -28.72
C PHE A 57 21.28 7.08 -28.22
N MET A 58 20.41 7.55 -29.12
CA MET A 58 19.06 7.98 -28.78
C MET A 58 18.18 6.81 -28.35
N MET A 59 18.26 5.62 -28.99
CA MET A 59 17.54 4.43 -28.54
C MET A 59 17.99 3.99 -27.15
N VAL A 60 19.29 4.00 -26.85
CA VAL A 60 19.81 3.68 -25.51
C VAL A 60 19.35 4.69 -24.46
N HIS A 61 19.29 5.99 -24.79
CA HIS A 61 18.73 6.99 -23.88
C HIS A 61 17.21 6.88 -23.73
N MET A 62 16.48 6.54 -24.80
CA MET A 62 15.04 6.33 -24.74
C MET A 62 14.69 5.10 -23.88
N THR A 63 15.51 4.03 -23.92
CA THR A 63 15.35 2.88 -23.02
C THR A 63 15.73 3.18 -21.57
N LEU A 64 16.69 4.09 -21.32
CA LEU A 64 17.06 4.50 -19.96
C LEU A 64 16.08 5.50 -19.35
N CYS A 65 15.27 6.19 -20.16
CA CYS A 65 14.26 7.14 -19.68
C CYS A 65 12.91 6.48 -19.37
N TRP A 66 12.71 5.20 -19.73
CA TRP A 66 11.47 4.44 -19.48
C TRP A 66 11.53 3.55 -18.23
N ALA A 67 12.49 3.81 -17.34
CA ALA A 67 12.65 3.11 -16.06
C ALA A 67 12.54 4.06 -14.87
N THR A 68 11.74 5.12 -14.99
CA THR A 68 11.14 5.74 -13.80
C THR A 68 9.96 4.85 -13.43
N VAL A 69 10.19 3.90 -12.52
CA VAL A 69 9.11 3.22 -11.80
C VAL A 69 8.34 4.32 -11.07
N ASP A 70 7.06 4.47 -11.40
CA ASP A 70 6.16 5.36 -10.68
C ASP A 70 6.10 4.87 -9.21
N VAL A 71 6.38 5.75 -8.25
CA VAL A 71 6.47 5.45 -6.81
C VAL A 71 5.07 5.47 -6.18
N GLU A 72 4.04 5.05 -6.92
CA GLU A 72 2.64 5.10 -6.49
C GLU A 72 2.14 3.77 -5.89
N ASP A 73 2.89 2.66 -6.02
CA ASP A 73 2.46 1.31 -5.55
C ASP A 73 2.98 0.90 -4.14
N LEU A 74 3.64 1.78 -3.39
CA LEU A 74 4.21 1.40 -2.07
C LEU A 74 3.20 1.52 -0.92
N SER A 75 2.21 2.41 -1.02
CA SER A 75 1.16 2.59 0.01
C SER A 75 0.33 1.34 0.21
N ASP A 76 0.00 0.67 -0.90
CA ASP A 76 -0.91 -0.47 -0.89
C ASP A 76 -0.30 -1.64 -0.12
N THR A 77 1.02 -1.83 -0.26
CA THR A 77 1.75 -2.83 0.53
C THR A 77 1.78 -2.55 2.03
N GLU A 78 1.91 -1.30 2.46
CA GLU A 78 1.94 -0.95 3.89
C GLU A 78 0.57 -1.19 4.53
N GLU A 79 -0.52 -0.85 3.83
CA GLU A 79 -1.87 -1.04 4.31
C GLU A 79 -2.26 -2.52 4.42
N ILE A 80 -1.86 -3.35 3.44
CA ILE A 80 -2.07 -4.81 3.48
C ILE A 80 -1.44 -5.41 4.73
N VAL A 81 -0.23 -4.96 5.09
CA VAL A 81 0.49 -5.49 6.25
C VAL A 81 -0.26 -5.19 7.55
N LEU A 82 -0.74 -3.96 7.71
CA LEU A 82 -1.51 -3.56 8.89
C LEU A 82 -2.87 -4.26 8.96
N LYS A 83 -3.59 -4.40 7.84
CA LYS A 83 -4.85 -5.17 7.77
C LYS A 83 -4.64 -6.64 8.11
N CYS A 84 -3.55 -7.24 7.63
CA CYS A 84 -3.19 -8.61 7.97
C CYS A 84 -2.90 -8.76 9.47
N ASP A 85 -2.12 -7.85 10.06
CA ASP A 85 -1.84 -7.87 11.51
C ASP A 85 -3.13 -7.68 12.33
N ALA A 86 -4.01 -6.77 11.92
CA ALA A 86 -5.32 -6.56 12.55
C ALA A 86 -6.20 -7.81 12.50
N CYS A 87 -6.30 -8.46 11.34
CA CYS A 87 -7.07 -9.68 11.18
C CYS A 87 -6.55 -10.81 12.08
N LYS A 88 -5.21 -10.95 12.19
CA LYS A 88 -4.60 -11.93 13.09
C LYS A 88 -4.94 -11.66 14.55
N ILE A 89 -4.91 -10.39 14.97
CA ILE A 89 -5.27 -9.97 16.32
C ILE A 89 -6.72 -10.36 16.63
N VAL A 90 -7.66 -10.02 15.74
CA VAL A 90 -9.08 -10.37 15.87
C VAL A 90 -9.27 -11.90 15.93
N SER A 91 -8.63 -12.63 15.01
CA SER A 91 -8.65 -14.09 15.00
C SER A 91 -8.15 -14.70 16.32
N ASN A 92 -7.05 -14.19 16.87
CA ASN A 92 -6.50 -14.68 18.13
C ASN A 92 -7.45 -14.43 19.32
N LYS A 93 -8.17 -13.30 19.34
CA LYS A 93 -9.19 -13.05 20.38
C LYS A 93 -10.32 -14.08 20.35
N PHE A 94 -10.79 -14.48 19.17
CA PHE A 94 -11.74 -15.60 19.06
C PHE A 94 -11.15 -16.92 19.57
N VAL A 95 -9.90 -17.23 19.23
CA VAL A 95 -9.20 -18.42 19.73
C VAL A 95 -9.14 -18.44 21.26
N GLU A 96 -8.80 -17.30 21.87
CA GLU A 96 -8.75 -17.14 23.32
C GLU A 96 -10.14 -17.33 23.95
N ALA A 97 -11.14 -16.61 23.45
CA ALA A 97 -12.50 -16.63 23.97
C ALA A 97 -13.16 -18.02 23.86
N PHE A 98 -13.02 -18.71 22.72
CA PHE A 98 -13.49 -20.08 22.59
C PHE A 98 -12.71 -21.07 23.46
N GLY A 99 -11.40 -20.82 23.63
CA GLY A 99 -10.56 -21.58 24.54
C GLY A 99 -10.99 -21.47 26.00
N GLU A 100 -11.45 -20.30 26.43
CA GLU A 100 -12.01 -20.07 27.76
C GLU A 100 -13.38 -20.72 27.92
N LEU A 101 -14.29 -20.48 26.97
CA LEU A 101 -15.62 -21.10 26.94
C LEU A 101 -15.55 -22.63 27.04
N HIS A 102 -14.61 -23.26 26.32
CA HIS A 102 -14.43 -24.71 26.34
C HIS A 102 -13.85 -25.24 27.67
N LYS A 103 -13.04 -24.45 28.37
CA LYS A 103 -12.50 -24.83 29.69
C LYS A 103 -13.56 -24.77 30.79
N GLU A 104 -14.45 -23.79 30.73
CA GLU A 104 -15.47 -23.56 31.76
C GLU A 104 -16.64 -24.56 31.67
N GLY A 105 -17.01 -24.98 30.45
CA GLY A 105 -18.22 -25.79 30.22
C GLY A 105 -18.11 -27.29 30.53
N GLY A 106 -16.90 -27.84 30.70
CA GLY A 106 -16.70 -29.29 30.94
C GLY A 106 -17.28 -30.21 29.84
N GLY A 107 -17.65 -29.66 28.69
CA GLY A 107 -18.37 -30.28 27.58
C GLY A 107 -18.51 -29.33 26.38
N THR A 108 -19.26 -29.72 25.36
CA THR A 108 -19.53 -28.85 24.20
C THR A 108 -20.44 -27.69 24.61
N PRO A 109 -20.03 -26.43 24.41
CA PRO A 109 -20.86 -25.26 24.67
C PRO A 109 -22.17 -25.30 23.89
N ASN A 110 -23.20 -24.63 24.40
CA ASN A 110 -24.45 -24.50 23.67
C ASN A 110 -24.35 -23.38 22.61
N ASP A 111 -25.28 -23.39 21.64
CA ASP A 111 -25.31 -22.41 20.54
C ASP A 111 -25.41 -20.95 21.02
N GLU A 112 -26.18 -20.67 22.08
CA GLU A 112 -26.35 -19.32 22.63
C GLU A 112 -25.06 -18.81 23.28
N ASP A 113 -24.33 -19.67 23.98
CA ASP A 113 -23.04 -19.34 24.57
C ASP A 113 -22.00 -19.01 23.48
N ILE A 114 -22.01 -19.76 22.37
CA ILE A 114 -21.08 -19.54 21.24
C ILE A 114 -21.34 -18.18 20.60
N VAL A 115 -22.60 -17.85 20.33
CA VAL A 115 -22.97 -16.55 19.75
C VAL A 115 -22.60 -15.42 20.73
N SER A 116 -23.01 -15.53 21.99
CA SER A 116 -22.72 -14.51 23.00
C SER A 116 -21.23 -14.27 23.21
N VAL A 117 -20.41 -15.34 23.21
CA VAL A 117 -18.95 -15.20 23.31
C VAL A 117 -18.38 -14.55 22.06
N SER A 118 -18.90 -14.89 20.88
CA SER A 118 -18.42 -14.31 19.61
C SER A 118 -18.72 -12.81 19.54
N GLU A 119 -19.94 -12.39 19.86
CA GLU A 119 -20.32 -10.97 19.94
C GLU A 119 -19.48 -10.24 21.00
N SER A 120 -19.24 -10.86 22.15
CA SER A 120 -18.45 -10.26 23.23
C SER A 120 -16.99 -9.99 22.85
N VAL A 121 -16.44 -10.72 21.87
CA VAL A 121 -15.11 -10.44 21.35
C VAL A 121 -15.10 -9.10 20.61
N CYS A 122 -16.11 -8.82 19.78
CA CYS A 122 -16.18 -7.57 19.04
C CYS A 122 -16.60 -6.38 19.93
N ASP A 123 -17.36 -6.64 20.98
CA ASP A 123 -17.71 -5.67 22.03
C ASP A 123 -16.55 -5.34 23.01
N ASP A 124 -15.37 -5.98 22.87
CA ASP A 124 -14.19 -5.65 23.68
C ASP A 124 -13.77 -4.18 23.44
N ALA A 125 -13.06 -3.59 24.41
CA ALA A 125 -12.63 -2.20 24.31
C ALA A 125 -11.45 -2.01 23.33
N TRP A 126 -10.79 -3.10 22.92
CA TRP A 126 -9.62 -3.08 22.03
C TRP A 126 -8.53 -2.09 22.46
N GLU A 127 -8.33 -1.92 23.77
CA GLU A 127 -7.34 -0.99 24.31
C GLU A 127 -5.91 -1.56 24.25
N GLY A 128 -4.93 -0.66 24.09
CA GLY A 128 -3.52 -1.02 24.14
C GLY A 128 -2.96 -1.60 22.84
N PHE A 129 -3.71 -1.52 21.75
CA PHE A 129 -3.21 -1.77 20.39
C PHE A 129 -2.69 -0.48 19.77
N GLY A 130 -1.74 -0.61 18.85
CA GLY A 130 -1.20 0.52 18.09
C GLY A 130 -0.07 0.09 17.17
N VAL A 131 0.40 1.04 16.35
CA VAL A 131 1.47 0.79 15.38
C VAL A 131 2.85 0.91 16.04
N THR A 132 3.76 0.08 15.58
CA THR A 132 5.19 0.13 15.92
C THR A 132 6.02 -0.19 14.68
N ILE A 133 7.30 0.20 14.69
CA ILE A 133 8.21 -0.10 13.58
C ILE A 133 8.99 -1.37 13.90
N VAL A 134 8.88 -2.39 13.04
CA VAL A 134 9.66 -3.62 13.12
C VAL A 134 10.37 -3.83 11.80
N ALA A 135 11.71 -3.87 11.82
CA ALA A 135 12.51 -4.05 10.61
C ALA A 135 12.20 -3.05 9.48
N ASP A 136 12.03 -1.77 9.85
CA ASP A 136 11.70 -0.66 8.96
C ASP A 136 10.31 -0.75 8.29
N GLU A 137 9.41 -1.58 8.82
CA GLU A 137 8.01 -1.72 8.38
C GLU A 137 7.06 -1.35 9.53
N GLU A 138 5.97 -0.64 9.22
CA GLU A 138 4.89 -0.36 10.18
C GLU A 138 4.07 -1.62 10.44
N ARG A 139 3.96 -2.00 11.72
CA ARG A 139 3.29 -3.23 12.17
C ARG A 139 2.30 -2.93 13.29
N LEU A 140 1.17 -3.63 13.29
CA LEU A 140 0.18 -3.49 14.35
C LEU A 140 0.50 -4.46 15.49
N SER A 141 0.58 -3.92 16.71
CA SER A 141 0.98 -4.68 17.90
C SER A 141 0.05 -4.34 19.08
N GLY A 142 -0.03 -5.26 20.04
CA GLY A 142 -0.81 -5.09 21.27
C GLY A 142 -0.93 -6.40 22.05
N PRO A 143 -1.83 -6.47 23.04
CA PRO A 143 -2.06 -7.68 23.82
C PRO A 143 -2.37 -8.90 22.94
N GLY A 144 -1.61 -9.98 23.09
CA GLY A 144 -1.81 -11.22 22.34
C GLY A 144 -1.35 -11.19 20.88
N SER A 145 -0.76 -10.09 20.40
CA SER A 145 -0.19 -10.02 19.04
C SER A 145 1.11 -10.82 18.94
N GLU A 146 1.35 -11.41 17.77
CA GLU A 146 2.63 -12.04 17.40
C GLU A 146 3.74 -11.00 17.20
N VAL A 147 3.36 -9.79 16.80
CA VAL A 147 4.26 -8.66 16.66
C VAL A 147 4.55 -8.12 18.06
N ILE A 148 5.80 -8.23 18.48
CA ILE A 148 6.25 -7.71 19.77
C ILE A 148 6.81 -6.30 19.53
N ALA A 149 6.10 -5.29 20.03
CA ALA A 149 6.60 -3.92 20.01
C ALA A 149 7.92 -3.79 20.79
N THR A 150 8.95 -3.30 20.09
CA THR A 150 10.24 -2.93 20.70
C THR A 150 10.24 -1.50 21.22
N GLU A 151 9.30 -0.69 20.74
CA GLU A 151 9.14 0.73 21.09
C GLU A 151 7.73 1.01 21.61
N LYS A 152 7.46 2.27 21.94
CA LYS A 152 6.12 2.68 22.37
C LYS A 152 5.14 2.56 21.20
N LEU A 153 3.99 1.93 21.45
CA LEU A 153 2.88 1.89 20.50
C LEU A 153 2.37 3.30 20.19
N ILE A 154 2.13 3.54 18.91
CA ILE A 154 1.54 4.77 18.39
C ILE A 154 0.07 4.47 18.15
N ASP A 155 -0.79 5.12 18.92
CA ASP A 155 -2.24 5.10 18.77
C ASP A 155 -2.75 6.53 18.90
N GLU A 156 -3.25 7.07 17.80
CA GLU A 156 -3.76 8.42 17.72
C GLU A 156 -5.24 8.41 18.11
N ASP A 157 -5.54 8.92 19.30
CA ASP A 157 -6.92 9.11 19.80
C ASP A 157 -7.81 7.85 19.82
N GLY A 158 -7.21 6.66 20.01
CA GLY A 158 -7.96 5.40 20.03
C GLY A 158 -8.39 4.92 18.64
N MET A 159 -7.80 5.45 17.58
CA MET A 159 -8.07 5.03 16.19
C MET A 159 -7.97 3.51 16.02
N TRP A 160 -6.96 2.87 16.61
CA TRP A 160 -6.77 1.42 16.45
C TRP A 160 -7.81 0.59 17.20
N SER A 161 -8.30 1.07 18.34
CA SER A 161 -9.42 0.42 19.04
C SER A 161 -10.66 0.39 18.15
N ARG A 162 -11.01 1.52 17.53
CA ARG A 162 -12.15 1.61 16.61
C ARG A 162 -11.96 0.74 15.37
N ARG A 163 -10.82 0.81 14.69
CA ARG A 163 -10.55 0.00 13.49
C ARG A 163 -10.57 -1.51 13.77
N LEU A 164 -10.10 -1.95 14.93
CA LEU A 164 -10.16 -3.36 15.33
C LEU A 164 -11.60 -3.80 15.64
N GLN A 165 -12.37 -2.95 16.31
CA GLN A 165 -13.80 -3.19 16.55
C GLN A 165 -14.56 -3.30 15.23
N ASP A 166 -14.44 -2.31 14.35
CA ASP A 166 -15.16 -2.28 13.06
C ASP A 166 -14.75 -3.48 12.17
N MET A 167 -13.47 -3.87 12.18
CA MET A 167 -13.01 -5.09 11.50
C MET A 167 -13.63 -6.37 12.09
N CYS A 168 -13.80 -6.44 13.41
CA CYS A 168 -14.42 -7.59 14.07
C CYS A 168 -15.92 -7.69 13.73
N ASP A 169 -16.62 -6.56 13.76
CA ASP A 169 -18.05 -6.49 13.42
C ASP A 169 -18.30 -6.88 11.96
N GLU A 170 -17.52 -6.33 11.03
CA GLU A 170 -17.58 -6.70 9.62
C GLU A 170 -17.28 -8.20 9.45
N PHE A 171 -16.32 -8.71 10.22
CA PHE A 171 -16.00 -10.13 10.21
C PHE A 171 -17.19 -11.01 10.61
N LEU A 172 -17.89 -10.68 11.69
CA LEU A 172 -19.09 -11.41 12.11
C LEU A 172 -20.24 -11.26 11.12
N ALA A 173 -20.36 -10.10 10.45
CA ALA A 173 -21.41 -9.86 9.46
C ALA A 173 -21.24 -10.71 8.20
N GLU A 174 -20.01 -10.97 7.76
CA GLU A 174 -19.72 -11.68 6.52
C GLU A 174 -19.69 -13.21 6.68
N ILE A 175 -19.36 -13.74 7.87
CA ILE A 175 -19.40 -15.19 8.09
C ILE A 175 -20.85 -15.73 8.07
N ASN A 176 -21.03 -16.98 7.66
CA ASN A 176 -22.37 -17.58 7.57
C ASN A 176 -23.09 -17.61 8.92
N ASP A 177 -22.36 -17.96 9.98
CA ASP A 177 -22.81 -18.00 11.37
C ASP A 177 -21.62 -18.21 12.32
N GLU A 178 -21.73 -17.72 13.54
CA GLU A 178 -20.71 -17.77 14.61
C GLU A 178 -20.41 -19.22 15.04
N LYS A 179 -21.35 -20.15 14.84
CA LYS A 179 -21.14 -21.57 15.18
C LYS A 179 -20.21 -22.24 14.19
N SER A 180 -20.29 -21.87 12.91
CA SER A 180 -19.32 -22.31 11.89
C SER A 180 -17.89 -21.90 12.27
N LEU A 181 -17.74 -20.71 12.85
CA LEU A 181 -16.47 -20.20 13.33
C LEU A 181 -15.95 -21.04 14.52
N TYR A 182 -16.78 -21.24 15.53
CA TYR A 182 -16.45 -22.10 16.68
C TYR A 182 -16.08 -23.52 16.25
N HIS A 183 -16.85 -24.13 15.35
CA HIS A 183 -16.58 -25.49 14.88
C HIS A 183 -15.29 -25.59 14.08
N THR A 184 -14.95 -24.55 13.31
CA THR A 184 -13.67 -24.45 12.61
C THR A 184 -12.53 -24.50 13.63
N TRP A 185 -12.58 -23.65 14.66
CA TRP A 185 -11.60 -23.67 15.76
C TRP A 185 -11.55 -25.02 16.49
N ALA A 186 -12.71 -25.55 16.91
CA ALA A 186 -12.81 -26.78 17.70
C ALA A 186 -12.33 -28.03 16.94
N SER A 187 -12.39 -28.00 15.61
CA SER A 187 -11.86 -29.07 14.75
C SER A 187 -10.33 -29.07 14.63
N GLY A 188 -9.65 -28.08 15.22
CA GLY A 188 -8.20 -27.91 15.17
C GLY A 188 -7.70 -27.18 13.92
N ASN A 189 -8.60 -26.57 13.15
CA ASN A 189 -8.22 -25.70 12.04
C ASN A 189 -7.78 -24.33 12.56
N SER A 190 -6.85 -23.70 11.86
CA SER A 190 -6.40 -22.34 12.18
C SER A 190 -7.50 -21.34 11.79
N LEU A 191 -7.99 -20.58 12.77
CA LEU A 191 -8.89 -19.45 12.50
C LEU A 191 -8.18 -18.37 11.66
N GLU A 192 -6.89 -18.13 11.88
CA GLU A 192 -6.13 -17.17 11.08
C GLU A 192 -6.16 -17.57 9.60
N GLU A 193 -5.94 -18.86 9.30
CA GLU A 193 -5.95 -19.32 7.91
C GLU A 193 -7.34 -19.23 7.29
N TYR A 194 -8.37 -19.54 8.08
CA TYR A 194 -9.75 -19.45 7.63
C TYR A 194 -10.15 -17.99 7.33
N ILE A 195 -9.86 -17.07 8.23
CA ILE A 195 -10.35 -15.68 8.18
C ILE A 195 -9.42 -14.80 7.33
N CYS A 196 -8.12 -14.83 7.60
CA CYS A 196 -7.16 -13.84 7.11
C CYS A 196 -6.47 -14.21 5.80
N ARG A 197 -6.35 -15.50 5.47
CA ARG A 197 -5.54 -15.96 4.31
C ARG A 197 -6.34 -16.62 3.19
N GLY A 198 -7.65 -16.77 3.35
CA GLY A 198 -8.54 -17.12 2.25
C GLY A 198 -8.82 -18.62 2.09
N MET A 199 -9.56 -19.18 3.06
CA MET A 199 -10.69 -20.10 2.75
C MET A 199 -12.05 -19.54 3.22
N GLY A 200 -12.07 -18.39 3.88
CA GLY A 200 -13.25 -17.63 4.33
C GLY A 200 -13.31 -16.24 3.71
N THR A 201 -13.76 -15.25 4.47
CA THR A 201 -14.35 -13.98 3.99
C THR A 201 -13.38 -12.82 3.73
N PHE A 202 -12.23 -12.70 4.42
CA PHE A 202 -11.49 -11.42 4.42
C PHE A 202 -10.15 -11.37 3.69
N ALA A 203 -9.44 -12.48 3.46
CA ALA A 203 -8.19 -12.52 2.69
C ALA A 203 -7.18 -11.37 2.96
N ALA A 204 -7.23 -10.75 4.15
CA ALA A 204 -6.53 -9.52 4.51
C ALA A 204 -4.99 -9.66 4.45
N CYS A 205 -4.49 -10.90 4.47
CA CYS A 205 -3.07 -11.22 4.33
C CYS A 205 -2.64 -11.57 2.90
N VAL A 206 -3.53 -11.47 1.92
CA VAL A 206 -3.29 -11.85 0.52
C VAL A 206 -3.41 -10.67 -0.43
N SER A 207 -4.41 -9.81 -0.25
CA SER A 207 -4.68 -8.65 -1.11
C SER A 207 -5.37 -7.51 -0.34
N ASP A 208 -5.33 -6.30 -0.91
CA ASP A 208 -6.02 -5.09 -0.44
C ASP A 208 -7.44 -4.93 -1.01
N ASP A 209 -7.95 -5.93 -1.75
CA ASP A 209 -9.28 -5.96 -2.40
C ASP A 209 -10.47 -5.66 -1.46
N TRP A 210 -10.26 -5.58 -0.15
CA TRP A 210 -11.26 -5.23 0.86
C TRP A 210 -11.69 -3.75 0.85
N GLY A 211 -10.97 -2.89 0.12
CA GLY A 211 -11.26 -1.46 0.09
C GLY A 211 -10.65 -0.72 1.29
N PRO A 212 -11.08 0.53 1.58
CA PRO A 212 -10.55 1.32 2.71
C PRO A 212 -10.82 0.63 4.06
N TRP A 213 -10.20 1.12 5.14
CA TRP A 213 -10.54 0.62 6.47
C TRP A 213 -12.03 0.85 6.75
N PRO A 214 -12.73 -0.11 7.40
CA PRO A 214 -14.11 0.09 7.81
C PRO A 214 -14.20 1.35 8.66
N GLY A 215 -15.14 2.22 8.30
CA GLY A 215 -15.37 3.45 9.03
C GLY A 215 -14.67 4.69 8.48
N ASP A 216 -13.71 4.55 7.55
CA ASP A 216 -13.02 5.69 6.93
C ASP A 216 -13.89 6.42 5.87
N ASP A 217 -15.00 5.82 5.43
CA ASP A 217 -15.84 6.23 4.29
C ASP A 217 -17.15 6.94 4.67
N TYR A 218 -17.37 7.27 5.95
CA TYR A 218 -18.59 7.96 6.39
C TYR A 218 -18.57 9.50 6.25
N ASP A 219 -17.41 10.10 5.95
CA ASP A 219 -17.27 11.56 5.95
C ASP A 219 -17.62 12.22 4.60
N ASP A 220 -17.84 11.45 3.54
CA ASP A 220 -18.15 11.98 2.19
C ASP A 220 -19.65 12.19 1.92
N TYR A 221 -20.53 11.90 2.88
CA TYR A 221 -21.97 12.15 2.74
C TYR A 221 -22.42 13.56 3.15
N ASP A 222 -21.49 14.43 3.55
CA ASP A 222 -21.77 15.84 3.88
C ASP A 222 -21.79 16.78 2.66
N ASP A 223 -21.63 16.26 1.44
CA ASP A 223 -22.11 16.93 0.24
C ASP A 223 -23.64 16.85 0.21
N ALA A 224 -24.25 17.64 1.10
CA ALA A 224 -25.65 17.97 1.11
C ALA A 224 -26.06 18.35 -0.31
N VAL A 225 -26.70 17.41 -0.99
CA VAL A 225 -27.50 17.71 -2.17
C VAL A 225 -28.53 18.72 -1.67
N GLU A 226 -28.28 19.99 -1.97
CA GLU A 226 -29.21 21.10 -1.79
C GLU A 226 -30.49 20.69 -2.51
N PHE A 227 -31.42 20.10 -1.76
CA PHE A 227 -32.70 19.61 -2.25
C PHE A 227 -33.54 20.86 -2.47
N ASP A 228 -33.28 21.57 -3.57
CA ASP A 228 -34.06 22.72 -3.99
C ASP A 228 -35.52 22.27 -4.10
N ASP A 229 -36.33 22.77 -3.16
CA ASP A 229 -37.78 22.63 -3.09
C ASP A 229 -38.42 22.92 -4.45
N ILE A 230 -38.79 21.88 -5.18
CA ILE A 230 -39.83 21.98 -6.22
C ILE A 230 -41.16 22.14 -5.48
N HIS A 231 -41.47 23.38 -5.12
CA HIS A 231 -42.81 23.80 -4.80
C HIS A 231 -43.66 23.75 -6.08
N ASP A 232 -44.28 22.59 -6.33
CA ASP A 232 -45.38 22.49 -7.28
C ASP A 232 -46.57 23.28 -6.74
N GLU A 233 -46.80 24.46 -7.30
CA GLU A 233 -47.97 25.30 -7.09
C GLU A 233 -49.19 24.62 -7.78
N PHE A 234 -50.16 24.15 -6.97
CA PHE A 234 -51.48 23.68 -7.42
C PHE A 234 -52.60 24.52 -6.82
#